data_AF-A0A6L4WTA5-F1
#
_entry.id   AF-A0A6L4WTA5-F1
#
_cell.length_a   1.000
_cell.length_b   1.000
_cell.length_c   1.000
_cell.angle_alpha   90.00
_cell.angle_beta   90.00
_cell.angle_gamma   90.00
#
_symmetry.space_group_name_H-M   'P 1'
#
loop_
_entity.id
_entity.type
_entity.pdbx_description
1 polymer ?
#
loop_
_entity_poly.entity_id
_entity_poly.type
_entity_poly.pdbx_seq_one_letter_code
_entity_poly.pdbx_strand_id
1 'polypeptide(L)'
;MELNIASVEIEPKRHTFGNVARRLGEDRPASRYEEAMYDAQPTENFHYRPQWEPEFEIYDKARTKIKMNDWYDLLDPRKFHYMTYVSTRASQNAANVQSFDFIEKRSLVNFIKQENLQKAFEFLTPLRHYEYGANMNNLAIVDRVYGTAMMSATMFHAEDRLGMAQHITKMILLLGNNDVKKLDSGKEAWMNDSKWQGLRKAVEDSLVVKDPIRLFVKQNVVFDAFVIPLMINEFSKEMAANDEMVVPMLSEFVTSWYEETIKWIDSVVKVMTNESSENKELLTQWIKEDIEIIEVAMQPLSAFSNNSSELLASTKLELINRLNKSGITL
;
A
#
# COMPACT_ATOMS: atom_id res chain seq x y z
N MET A 1 -24.48 40.50 6.63
CA MET A 1 -25.39 40.64 5.48
C MET A 1 -24.91 39.62 4.47
N GLU A 2 -25.54 38.44 4.43
CA GLU A 2 -25.19 37.40 3.45
C GLU A 2 -25.85 37.76 2.11
N LEU A 3 -25.02 37.87 1.08
CA LEU A 3 -25.44 38.14 -0.29
C LEU A 3 -25.93 36.82 -0.89
N ASN A 4 -27.24 36.55 -0.78
CA ASN A 4 -27.86 35.40 -1.45
C ASN A 4 -28.14 35.78 -2.91
N ILE A 5 -27.31 35.26 -3.81
CA ILE A 5 -27.47 35.45 -5.25
C ILE A 5 -28.64 34.57 -5.70
N ALA A 6 -29.69 35.15 -6.26
CA ALA A 6 -30.82 34.41 -6.80
C ALA A 6 -30.38 33.64 -8.06
N SER A 7 -30.44 32.30 -8.02
CA SER A 7 -30.27 31.44 -9.18
C SER A 7 -31.61 30.92 -9.68
N VAL A 8 -31.77 30.79 -11.00
CA VAL A 8 -32.92 30.09 -11.59
C VAL A 8 -32.68 28.58 -11.43
N GLU A 9 -33.55 27.92 -10.68
CA GLU A 9 -33.53 26.47 -10.53
C GLU A 9 -34.20 25.82 -11.74
N ILE A 10 -33.50 24.88 -12.38
CA ILE A 10 -34.00 24.11 -13.52
C ILE A 10 -34.23 22.68 -13.06
N GLU A 11 -35.47 22.22 -13.10
CA GLU A 11 -35.83 20.84 -12.73
C GLU A 11 -35.18 19.82 -13.70
N PRO A 12 -34.29 18.94 -13.20
CA PRO A 12 -33.63 17.97 -14.04
C PRO A 12 -34.55 16.76 -14.31
N LYS A 13 -34.38 16.10 -15.47
CA LYS A 13 -35.16 14.89 -15.81
C LYS A 13 -34.77 13.64 -14.99
N ARG A 14 -33.58 13.67 -14.40
CA ARG A 14 -32.98 12.64 -13.52
C ARG A 14 -31.82 13.27 -12.78
N HIS A 15 -31.40 12.70 -11.66
CA HIS A 15 -30.30 13.25 -10.87
C HIS A 15 -28.95 12.57 -11.11
N THR A 16 -28.93 11.30 -11.51
CA THR A 16 -27.68 10.56 -11.80
C THR A 16 -27.85 9.53 -12.93
N PHE A 17 -26.81 8.72 -13.19
CA PHE A 17 -26.85 7.62 -14.14
C PHE A 17 -27.70 6.45 -13.65
N GLY A 18 -28.31 5.72 -14.58
CA GLY A 18 -29.26 4.66 -14.22
C GLY A 18 -28.66 3.50 -13.43
N ASN A 19 -27.39 3.15 -13.66
CA ASN A 19 -26.66 2.15 -12.85
C ASN A 19 -26.48 2.63 -11.41
N VAL A 20 -26.08 3.89 -11.24
CA VAL A 20 -25.88 4.50 -9.92
C VAL A 20 -27.20 4.58 -9.16
N ALA A 21 -28.27 5.08 -9.78
CA ALA A 21 -29.60 5.14 -9.13
C ALA A 21 -30.11 3.75 -8.71
N ARG A 22 -29.95 2.72 -9.55
CA ARG A 22 -30.32 1.33 -9.20
C ARG A 22 -29.55 0.81 -7.99
N ARG A 23 -28.24 1.09 -7.93
CA ARG A 23 -27.40 0.67 -6.79
C ARG A 23 -27.75 1.41 -5.51
N LEU A 24 -28.04 2.70 -5.60
CA LEU A 24 -28.45 3.52 -4.45
C LEU A 24 -29.88 3.23 -3.98
N GLY A 25 -30.71 2.60 -4.82
CA GLY A 25 -32.12 2.34 -4.56
C GLY A 25 -33.03 3.55 -4.78
N GLU A 26 -32.47 4.68 -5.24
CA GLU A 26 -33.17 5.94 -5.46
C GLU A 26 -32.45 6.81 -6.52
N ASP A 27 -33.20 7.64 -7.25
CA ASP A 27 -32.63 8.66 -8.14
C ASP A 27 -32.39 9.95 -7.35
N ARG A 28 -31.22 10.05 -6.73
CA ARG A 28 -30.75 11.25 -6.03
C ARG A 28 -29.45 11.77 -6.64
N PRO A 29 -29.07 13.04 -6.36
CA PRO A 29 -27.73 13.51 -6.68
C PRO A 29 -26.68 12.58 -6.08
N ALA A 30 -25.80 12.05 -6.93
CA ALA A 30 -24.71 11.19 -6.53
C ALA A 30 -23.42 12.00 -6.34
N SER A 31 -22.56 11.53 -5.44
CA SER A 31 -21.24 12.10 -5.28
C SER A 31 -20.33 11.74 -6.47
N ARG A 32 -19.26 12.52 -6.67
CA ARG A 32 -18.23 12.23 -7.68
C ARG A 32 -17.63 10.82 -7.54
N TYR A 33 -17.49 10.34 -6.31
CA TYR A 33 -16.98 9.00 -6.05
C TYR A 33 -17.97 7.92 -6.46
N GLU A 34 -19.26 8.09 -6.14
CA GLU A 34 -20.31 7.12 -6.50
C GLU A 34 -20.41 6.96 -8.02
N GLU A 35 -20.43 8.08 -8.77
CA GLU A 35 -20.48 8.05 -10.24
C GLU A 35 -19.20 7.52 -10.88
N ALA A 36 -18.04 7.72 -10.25
CA ALA A 36 -16.75 7.23 -10.76
C ALA A 36 -16.53 5.74 -10.51
N MET A 37 -17.11 5.18 -9.44
CA MET A 37 -16.79 3.82 -9.00
C MET A 37 -17.85 2.79 -9.34
N TYR A 38 -19.13 3.12 -9.19
CA TYR A 38 -20.17 2.09 -9.22
C TYR A 38 -20.49 1.60 -10.63
N ASP A 39 -20.35 0.29 -10.82
CA ASP A 39 -20.78 -0.46 -12.01
C ASP A 39 -20.23 0.07 -13.34
N ALA A 40 -19.06 0.68 -13.33
CA ALA A 40 -18.41 1.20 -14.55
C ALA A 40 -17.72 0.09 -15.38
N GLN A 41 -17.44 -1.06 -14.78
CA GLN A 41 -16.75 -2.17 -15.43
C GLN A 41 -17.71 -2.95 -16.36
N PRO A 42 -17.30 -3.35 -17.57
CA PRO A 42 -18.01 -4.34 -18.36
C PRO A 42 -18.18 -5.67 -17.60
N THR A 43 -19.35 -6.30 -17.70
CA THR A 43 -19.67 -7.51 -16.91
C THR A 43 -20.05 -8.74 -17.73
N GLU A 44 -20.40 -8.58 -19.00
CA GLU A 44 -20.93 -9.65 -19.84
C GLU A 44 -20.72 -9.37 -21.34
N ASN A 45 -21.00 -10.37 -22.18
CA ASN A 45 -20.96 -10.29 -23.65
C ASN A 45 -19.57 -9.94 -24.21
N PHE A 46 -18.52 -10.51 -23.60
CA PHE A 46 -17.17 -10.44 -24.14
C PHE A 46 -17.08 -11.22 -25.46
N HIS A 47 -16.42 -10.63 -26.45
CA HIS A 47 -16.38 -11.18 -27.81
C HIS A 47 -15.33 -12.28 -27.98
N TYR A 48 -14.30 -12.30 -27.11
CA TYR A 48 -13.16 -13.19 -27.21
C TYR A 48 -12.69 -13.61 -25.81
N ARG A 49 -12.23 -14.85 -25.69
CA ARG A 49 -11.55 -15.34 -24.49
C ARG A 49 -10.12 -14.80 -24.44
N PRO A 50 -9.56 -14.54 -23.25
CA PRO A 50 -8.15 -14.21 -23.09
C PRO A 50 -7.26 -15.32 -23.68
N GLN A 51 -6.29 -14.98 -24.51
CA GLN A 51 -5.38 -15.97 -25.12
C GLN A 51 -4.37 -16.55 -24.12
N TRP A 52 -4.13 -15.85 -23.01
CA TRP A 52 -3.11 -16.16 -22.01
C TRP A 52 -3.65 -16.88 -20.76
N GLU A 53 -4.97 -16.94 -20.57
CA GLU A 53 -5.67 -17.65 -19.49
C GLU A 53 -7.12 -17.97 -19.92
N PRO A 54 -7.31 -18.85 -20.94
CA PRO A 54 -8.59 -19.09 -21.60
C PRO A 54 -9.68 -19.75 -20.72
N GLU A 55 -9.29 -20.27 -19.55
CA GLU A 55 -10.20 -20.80 -18.54
C GLU A 55 -11.10 -19.73 -17.90
N PHE A 56 -10.70 -18.46 -17.92
CA PHE A 56 -11.48 -17.34 -17.37
C PHE A 56 -12.05 -16.44 -18.47
N GLU A 57 -13.13 -15.72 -18.15
CA GLU A 57 -13.54 -14.56 -18.95
C GLU A 57 -12.66 -13.32 -18.70
N ILE A 58 -12.88 -12.28 -19.51
CA ILE A 58 -12.43 -10.92 -19.18
C ILE A 58 -13.20 -10.47 -17.93
N TYR A 59 -12.48 -9.92 -16.93
CA TYR A 59 -13.04 -9.56 -15.62
C TYR A 59 -13.83 -10.70 -14.94
N ASP A 60 -13.20 -11.85 -14.75
CA ASP A 60 -13.85 -13.01 -14.13
C ASP A 60 -13.66 -13.05 -12.61
N LYS A 61 -14.78 -13.12 -11.88
CA LYS A 61 -14.82 -13.26 -10.41
C LYS A 61 -14.17 -14.58 -9.93
N ALA A 62 -14.04 -15.58 -10.79
CA ALA A 62 -13.42 -16.86 -10.47
C ALA A 62 -11.89 -16.83 -10.42
N ARG A 63 -11.24 -15.72 -10.82
CA ARG A 63 -9.78 -15.52 -10.69
C ARG A 63 -9.29 -15.55 -9.25
N THR A 64 -10.21 -15.41 -8.29
CA THR A 64 -9.94 -15.57 -6.87
C THR A 64 -10.85 -16.60 -6.22
N LYS A 65 -10.31 -17.26 -5.19
CA LYS A 65 -11.06 -18.19 -4.35
C LYS A 65 -12.07 -17.48 -3.44
N ILE A 66 -11.84 -16.21 -3.11
CA ILE A 66 -12.76 -15.39 -2.31
C ILE A 66 -14.07 -15.19 -3.07
N LYS A 67 -15.20 -15.28 -2.37
CA LYS A 67 -16.54 -15.13 -2.93
C LYS A 67 -17.21 -13.92 -2.32
N MET A 68 -17.77 -13.06 -3.17
CA MET A 68 -18.56 -11.90 -2.76
C MET A 68 -19.90 -11.95 -3.49
N ASN A 69 -20.99 -11.68 -2.78
CA ASN A 69 -22.30 -11.45 -3.36
C ASN A 69 -22.26 -10.19 -4.24
N ASP A 70 -21.70 -9.10 -3.70
CA ASP A 70 -21.41 -7.88 -4.46
C ASP A 70 -19.97 -7.42 -4.24
N TRP A 71 -19.20 -7.39 -5.32
CA TRP A 71 -17.81 -6.93 -5.30
C TRP A 71 -17.69 -5.43 -5.09
N TYR A 72 -18.77 -4.66 -5.33
CA TYR A 72 -18.79 -3.22 -5.07
C TYR A 72 -19.05 -2.87 -3.59
N ASP A 73 -19.12 -3.86 -2.70
CA ASP A 73 -19.02 -3.63 -1.25
C ASP A 73 -17.57 -3.37 -0.80
N LEU A 74 -16.59 -3.74 -1.63
CA LEU A 74 -15.16 -3.48 -1.41
C LEU A 74 -14.82 -2.02 -1.78
N LEU A 75 -15.20 -1.08 -0.91
CA LEU A 75 -15.05 0.35 -1.13
C LEU A 75 -13.90 0.96 -0.32
N ASP A 76 -13.24 1.95 -0.93
CA ASP A 76 -12.28 2.80 -0.23
C ASP A 76 -13.03 3.82 0.66
N PRO A 77 -12.87 3.76 2.00
CA PRO A 77 -13.50 4.72 2.91
C PRO A 77 -12.99 6.15 2.72
N ARG A 78 -11.81 6.34 2.12
CA ARG A 78 -11.25 7.68 1.80
C ARG A 78 -11.96 8.35 0.63
N LYS A 79 -12.81 7.60 -0.10
CA LYS A 79 -13.56 8.08 -1.27
C LYS A 79 -12.67 8.65 -2.37
N PHE A 80 -11.51 8.04 -2.56
CA PHE A 80 -10.61 8.40 -3.65
C PHE A 80 -11.20 8.00 -5.00
N HIS A 81 -11.53 9.00 -5.80
CA HIS A 81 -11.51 8.94 -7.26
C HIS A 81 -10.29 9.72 -7.76
N TYR A 82 -9.98 9.66 -9.06
CA TYR A 82 -8.72 10.18 -9.61
C TYR A 82 -8.36 11.59 -9.10
N MET A 83 -9.27 12.56 -9.21
CA MET A 83 -9.01 13.94 -8.82
C MET A 83 -8.70 14.10 -7.32
N THR A 84 -9.46 13.45 -6.44
CA THR A 84 -9.20 13.51 -5.00
C THR A 84 -7.90 12.80 -4.61
N TYR A 85 -7.56 11.70 -5.29
CA TYR A 85 -6.32 10.98 -5.06
C TYR A 85 -5.12 11.86 -5.41
N VAL A 86 -5.06 12.39 -6.63
CA VAL A 86 -3.92 13.20 -7.09
C VAL A 86 -3.81 14.50 -6.30
N SER A 87 -4.93 15.12 -5.91
CA SER A 87 -4.91 16.35 -5.10
C SER A 87 -4.36 16.09 -3.68
N THR A 88 -4.74 14.96 -3.08
CA THR A 88 -4.24 14.55 -1.76
C THR A 88 -2.74 14.27 -1.83
N ARG A 89 -2.29 13.45 -2.80
CA ARG A 89 -0.87 13.13 -2.98
C ARG A 89 -0.03 14.36 -3.37
N ALA A 90 -0.55 15.27 -4.18
CA ALA A 90 0.14 16.52 -4.51
C ALA A 90 0.41 17.36 -3.25
N SER A 91 -0.59 17.48 -2.36
CA SER A 91 -0.45 18.22 -1.10
C SER A 91 0.58 17.57 -0.16
N GLN A 92 0.52 16.24 0.00
CA GLN A 92 1.47 15.50 0.83
C GLN A 92 2.89 15.55 0.25
N ASN A 93 3.05 15.41 -1.06
CA ASN A 93 4.35 15.51 -1.72
C ASN A 93 4.94 16.93 -1.66
N ALA A 94 4.11 17.98 -1.68
CA ALA A 94 4.59 19.35 -1.51
C ALA A 94 5.22 19.56 -0.12
N ALA A 95 4.59 19.04 0.95
CA ALA A 95 5.16 19.05 2.29
C ALA A 95 6.45 18.22 2.37
N ASN A 96 6.46 17.05 1.73
CA ASN A 96 7.65 16.20 1.65
C ASN A 96 8.83 16.92 0.97
N VAL A 97 8.61 17.54 -0.19
CA VAL A 97 9.63 18.32 -0.90
C VAL A 97 10.18 19.45 -0.03
N GLN A 98 9.34 20.14 0.74
CA GLN A 98 9.80 21.17 1.68
C GLN A 98 10.76 20.61 2.74
N SER A 99 10.52 19.39 3.25
CA SER A 99 11.42 18.72 4.18
C SER A 99 12.79 18.42 3.54
N PHE A 100 12.81 17.86 2.32
CA PHE A 100 14.05 17.64 1.57
C PHE A 100 14.83 18.95 1.37
N ASP A 101 14.15 19.98 0.85
CA ASP A 101 14.71 21.31 0.62
C ASP A 101 15.33 21.90 1.88
N PHE A 102 14.65 21.77 3.03
CA PHE A 102 15.13 22.30 4.30
C PHE A 102 16.40 21.59 4.77
N ILE A 103 16.42 20.25 4.69
CA ILE A 103 17.57 19.43 5.09
C ILE A 103 18.78 19.74 4.19
N GLU A 104 18.57 19.85 2.88
CA GLU A 104 19.63 20.15 1.91
C GLU A 104 20.18 21.57 2.13
N LYS A 105 19.32 22.60 2.18
CA LYS A 105 19.72 24.01 2.34
C LYS A 105 20.49 24.27 3.63
N ARG A 106 20.21 23.51 4.68
CA ARG A 106 20.87 23.62 5.99
C ARG A 106 22.03 22.62 6.14
N SER A 107 22.27 21.80 5.12
CA SER A 107 23.28 20.74 5.12
C SER A 107 23.19 19.84 6.36
N LEU A 108 21.96 19.51 6.78
CA LEU A 108 21.74 18.81 8.06
C LEU A 108 22.35 17.40 8.06
N VAL A 109 22.51 16.80 6.88
CA VAL A 109 23.20 15.52 6.68
C VAL A 109 24.62 15.53 7.24
N ASN A 110 25.32 16.67 7.22
CA ASN A 110 26.70 16.79 7.71
C ASN A 110 26.82 16.61 9.23
N PHE A 111 25.71 16.67 9.97
CA PHE A 111 25.69 16.47 11.42
C PHE A 111 25.39 15.03 11.82
N ILE A 112 25.09 14.16 10.85
CA ILE A 112 24.85 12.74 11.11
C ILE A 112 26.18 12.05 11.42
N LYS A 113 26.24 11.29 12.51
CA LYS A 113 27.40 10.47 12.86
C LYS A 113 27.64 9.45 11.75
N GLN A 114 28.89 9.27 11.32
CA GLN A 114 29.23 8.42 10.17
C GLN A 114 28.74 6.97 10.32
N GLU A 115 28.77 6.42 11.53
CA GLU A 115 28.26 5.07 11.82
C GLU A 115 26.74 4.96 11.60
N ASN A 116 25.97 5.97 12.00
CA ASN A 116 24.52 6.02 11.82
C ASN A 116 24.14 6.27 10.35
N LEU A 117 24.93 7.08 9.65
CA LEU A 117 24.78 7.28 8.21
C LEU A 117 25.00 5.97 7.45
N GLN A 118 26.03 5.20 7.82
CA GLN A 118 26.29 3.90 7.22
C GLN A 118 25.17 2.90 7.52
N LYS A 119 24.63 2.91 8.75
CA LYS A 119 23.45 2.12 9.15
C LYS A 119 22.22 2.49 8.30
N ALA A 120 21.96 3.78 8.05
CA ALA A 120 20.88 4.20 7.16
C ALA A 120 21.05 3.64 5.74
N PHE A 121 22.27 3.67 5.18
CA PHE A 121 22.51 3.07 3.87
C PHE A 121 22.27 1.57 3.84
N GLU A 122 22.72 0.86 4.88
CA GLU A 122 22.60 -0.59 4.99
C GLU A 122 21.15 -1.06 5.07
N PHE A 123 20.32 -0.39 5.87
CA PHE A 123 18.96 -0.83 6.17
C PHE A 123 17.87 -0.17 5.30
N LEU A 124 18.10 1.01 4.73
CA LEU A 124 17.09 1.72 3.94
C LEU A 124 17.33 1.63 2.42
N THR A 125 18.57 1.60 1.94
CA THR A 125 18.81 1.65 0.47
C THR A 125 18.19 0.48 -0.29
N PRO A 126 18.33 -0.78 0.17
CA PRO A 126 17.77 -1.92 -0.55
C PRO A 126 16.23 -1.95 -0.54
N LEU A 127 15.60 -1.26 0.42
CA LEU A 127 14.14 -1.27 0.60
C LEU A 127 13.38 -0.74 -0.63
N ARG A 128 14.00 0.09 -1.47
CA ARG A 128 13.42 0.52 -2.75
C ARG A 128 13.06 -0.66 -3.67
N HIS A 129 13.74 -1.80 -3.55
CA HIS A 129 13.46 -3.01 -4.34
C HIS A 129 12.21 -3.73 -3.84
N TYR A 130 11.97 -3.72 -2.52
CA TYR A 130 10.70 -4.17 -1.93
C TYR A 130 9.54 -3.30 -2.42
N GLU A 131 9.69 -1.97 -2.37
CA GLU A 131 8.66 -1.03 -2.85
C GLU A 131 8.34 -1.22 -4.34
N TYR A 132 9.36 -1.46 -5.17
CA TYR A 132 9.13 -1.77 -6.59
C TYR A 132 8.43 -3.13 -6.78
N GLY A 133 8.77 -4.16 -5.99
CA GLY A 133 8.03 -5.42 -5.97
C GLY A 133 6.57 -5.24 -5.56
N ALA A 134 6.31 -4.41 -4.54
CA ALA A 134 4.96 -4.07 -4.10
C ALA A 134 4.16 -3.31 -5.18
N ASN A 135 4.82 -2.41 -5.94
CA ASN A 135 4.22 -1.78 -7.12
C ASN A 135 3.78 -2.83 -8.15
N MET A 136 4.69 -3.75 -8.52
CA MET A 136 4.40 -4.81 -9.47
C MET A 136 3.26 -5.72 -9.00
N ASN A 137 3.26 -6.09 -7.72
CA ASN A 137 2.18 -6.88 -7.13
C ASN A 137 0.83 -6.15 -7.22
N ASN A 138 0.79 -4.87 -6.89
CA ASN A 138 -0.45 -4.09 -6.98
C ASN A 138 -0.92 -3.90 -8.43
N LEU A 139 -0.02 -3.72 -9.40
CA LEU A 139 -0.37 -3.70 -10.82
C LEU A 139 -0.92 -5.06 -11.30
N ALA A 140 -0.37 -6.17 -10.81
CA ALA A 140 -0.89 -7.51 -11.09
C ALA A 140 -2.29 -7.72 -10.47
N ILE A 141 -2.54 -7.16 -9.28
CA ILE A 141 -3.88 -7.16 -8.67
C ILE A 141 -4.85 -6.32 -9.53
N VAL A 142 -4.44 -5.12 -9.97
CA VAL A 142 -5.27 -4.24 -10.83
C VAL A 142 -5.71 -4.95 -12.11
N ASP A 143 -4.82 -5.69 -12.77
CA ASP A 143 -5.13 -6.43 -13.99
C ASP A 143 -6.17 -7.55 -13.78
N ARG A 144 -6.27 -8.06 -12.54
CA ARG A 144 -6.96 -9.33 -12.27
C ARG A 144 -8.16 -9.22 -11.35
N VAL A 145 -8.25 -8.20 -10.51
CA VAL A 145 -9.32 -8.03 -9.54
C VAL A 145 -10.62 -7.61 -10.21
N TYR A 146 -11.75 -8.08 -9.67
CA TYR A 146 -13.07 -7.70 -10.18
C TYR A 146 -13.56 -6.41 -9.51
N GLY A 147 -14.15 -5.52 -10.29
CA GLY A 147 -14.86 -4.33 -9.84
C GLY A 147 -13.99 -3.08 -9.86
N THR A 148 -14.53 -2.01 -10.46
CA THR A 148 -13.82 -0.72 -10.62
C THR A 148 -13.37 -0.14 -9.28
N ALA A 149 -14.15 -0.32 -8.21
CA ALA A 149 -13.82 0.20 -6.89
C ALA A 149 -12.51 -0.38 -6.32
N MET A 150 -12.43 -1.72 -6.25
CA MET A 150 -11.24 -2.41 -5.76
C MET A 150 -10.05 -2.16 -6.69
N MET A 151 -10.26 -2.29 -8.01
CA MET A 151 -9.24 -2.01 -9.02
C MET A 151 -8.64 -0.61 -8.87
N SER A 152 -9.48 0.43 -8.72
CA SER A 152 -9.01 1.81 -8.62
C SER A 152 -8.24 2.06 -7.32
N ALA A 153 -8.73 1.55 -6.19
CA ALA A 153 -8.05 1.70 -4.90
C ALA A 153 -6.66 1.03 -4.93
N THR A 154 -6.56 -0.16 -5.52
CA THR A 154 -5.28 -0.85 -5.74
C THR A 154 -4.39 -0.11 -6.72
N MET A 155 -4.91 0.48 -7.79
CA MET A 155 -4.12 1.27 -8.74
C MET A 155 -3.48 2.48 -8.06
N PHE A 156 -4.25 3.23 -7.26
CA PHE A 156 -3.70 4.34 -6.48
C PHE A 156 -2.62 3.86 -5.50
N HIS A 157 -2.83 2.71 -4.86
CA HIS A 157 -1.82 2.12 -4.00
C HIS A 157 -0.56 1.71 -4.78
N ALA A 158 -0.69 1.16 -6.00
CA ALA A 158 0.43 0.80 -6.86
C ALA A 158 1.30 2.02 -7.20
N GLU A 159 0.69 3.12 -7.61
CA GLU A 159 1.39 4.37 -7.94
C GLU A 159 2.07 4.97 -6.70
N ASP A 160 1.43 4.86 -5.53
CA ASP A 160 2.07 5.24 -4.27
C ASP A 160 3.34 4.43 -4.01
N ARG A 161 3.35 3.11 -4.25
CA ARG A 161 4.54 2.26 -4.07
C ARG A 161 5.70 2.69 -4.96
N LEU A 162 5.41 3.06 -6.22
CA LEU A 162 6.42 3.64 -7.10
C LEU A 162 6.97 4.95 -6.52
N GLY A 163 6.09 5.81 -6.00
CA GLY A 163 6.45 7.01 -5.26
C GLY A 163 7.33 6.73 -4.04
N MET A 164 7.05 5.67 -3.26
CA MET A 164 7.85 5.25 -2.11
C MET A 164 9.25 4.77 -2.52
N ALA A 165 9.36 3.96 -3.59
CA ALA A 165 10.65 3.55 -4.13
C ALA A 165 11.51 4.75 -4.55
N GLN A 166 10.89 5.75 -5.19
CA GLN A 166 11.53 7.01 -5.56
C GLN A 166 11.91 7.84 -4.34
N HIS A 167 11.03 7.93 -3.34
CA HIS A 167 11.26 8.65 -2.10
C HIS A 167 12.45 8.10 -1.31
N ILE A 168 12.51 6.77 -1.13
CA ILE A 168 13.66 6.10 -0.52
C ILE A 168 14.92 6.39 -1.34
N THR A 169 14.85 6.31 -2.68
CA THR A 169 15.98 6.64 -3.55
C THR A 169 16.48 8.07 -3.34
N LYS A 170 15.58 9.06 -3.27
CA LYS A 170 15.92 10.47 -3.00
C LYS A 170 16.51 10.66 -1.61
N MET A 171 15.97 9.98 -0.60
CA MET A 171 16.49 9.99 0.77
C MET A 171 17.95 9.55 0.79
N ILE A 172 18.26 8.42 0.13
CA ILE A 172 19.63 7.90 0.06
C ILE A 172 20.56 8.84 -0.71
N LEU A 173 20.09 9.44 -1.80
CA LEU A 173 20.90 10.41 -2.55
C LEU A 173 21.20 11.64 -1.69
N LEU A 174 20.22 12.20 -0.98
CA LEU A 174 20.45 13.33 -0.09
C LEU A 174 21.43 12.98 1.03
N LEU A 175 21.24 11.83 1.70
CA LEU A 175 22.13 11.32 2.73
C LEU A 175 23.56 11.06 2.21
N GLY A 176 23.68 10.64 0.95
CA GLY A 176 24.94 10.37 0.27
C GLY A 176 25.58 11.56 -0.43
N ASN A 177 25.09 12.80 -0.23
CA ASN A 177 25.54 13.99 -0.97
C ASN A 177 25.50 13.79 -2.50
N ASN A 178 24.41 13.18 -2.99
CA ASN A 178 24.16 12.79 -4.38
C ASN A 178 25.16 11.79 -4.98
N ASP A 179 25.87 11.01 -4.15
CA ASP A 179 26.69 9.89 -4.62
C ASP A 179 25.81 8.71 -5.07
N VAL A 180 25.62 8.59 -6.38
CA VAL A 180 24.83 7.51 -7.00
C VAL A 180 25.37 6.11 -6.70
N LYS A 181 26.65 5.96 -6.33
CA LYS A 181 27.24 4.65 -5.97
C LYS A 181 26.62 4.05 -4.72
N LYS A 182 25.98 4.87 -3.87
CA LYS A 182 25.19 4.37 -2.73
C LYS A 182 24.01 3.53 -3.20
N LEU A 183 23.38 3.89 -4.33
CA LEU A 183 22.29 3.11 -4.93
C LEU A 183 22.79 1.79 -5.53
N ASP A 184 23.99 1.79 -6.12
CA ASP A 184 24.62 0.57 -6.62
C ASP A 184 24.95 -0.39 -5.47
N SER A 185 25.48 0.15 -4.37
CA SER A 185 25.77 -0.62 -3.15
C SER A 185 24.50 -1.21 -2.53
N GLY A 186 23.38 -0.47 -2.53
CA GLY A 186 22.10 -1.00 -2.08
C GLY A 186 21.54 -2.10 -2.97
N LYS A 187 21.74 -2.00 -4.30
CA LYS A 187 21.39 -3.08 -5.23
C LYS A 187 22.28 -4.31 -4.98
N GLU A 188 23.57 -4.11 -4.80
CA GLU A 188 24.51 -5.19 -4.49
C GLU A 188 24.12 -5.92 -3.20
N ALA A 189 23.77 -5.17 -2.14
CA ALA A 189 23.27 -5.74 -0.90
C ALA A 189 21.97 -6.53 -1.10
N TRP A 190 20.99 -5.99 -1.86
CA TRP A 190 19.77 -6.71 -2.20
C TRP A 190 20.06 -8.05 -2.91
N MET A 191 21.01 -8.04 -3.85
CA MET A 191 21.33 -9.21 -4.66
C MET A 191 22.12 -10.28 -3.89
N ASN A 192 23.05 -9.88 -3.02
CA ASN A 192 24.09 -10.78 -2.51
C ASN A 192 24.24 -10.83 -0.99
N ASP A 193 23.75 -9.84 -0.24
CA ASP A 193 23.85 -9.84 1.22
C ASP A 193 22.82 -10.80 1.81
N SER A 194 23.28 -11.74 2.64
CA SER A 194 22.47 -12.79 3.25
C SER A 194 21.28 -12.23 4.05
N LYS A 195 21.41 -11.04 4.66
CA LYS A 195 20.33 -10.43 5.44
C LYS A 195 19.10 -10.06 4.60
N TRP A 196 19.29 -9.76 3.31
CA TRP A 196 18.20 -9.37 2.41
C TRP A 196 17.57 -10.56 1.67
N GLN A 197 18.21 -11.73 1.67
CA GLN A 197 17.77 -12.84 0.81
C GLN A 197 16.41 -13.42 1.23
N GLY A 198 16.07 -13.39 2.52
CA GLY A 198 14.74 -13.80 3.00
C GLY A 198 13.64 -12.91 2.43
N LEU A 199 13.77 -11.59 2.55
CA LEU A 199 12.81 -10.64 2.02
C LEU A 199 12.79 -10.64 0.48
N ARG A 200 13.96 -10.72 -0.17
CA ARG A 200 14.05 -10.84 -1.62
C ARG A 200 13.33 -12.05 -2.15
N LYS A 201 13.53 -13.23 -1.54
CA LYS A 201 12.81 -14.44 -1.90
C LYS A 201 11.29 -14.25 -1.70
N ALA A 202 10.87 -13.67 -0.58
CA ALA A 202 9.44 -13.43 -0.31
C ALA A 202 8.80 -12.53 -1.39
N VAL A 203 9.50 -11.49 -1.83
CA VAL A 203 9.07 -10.63 -2.94
C VAL A 203 9.04 -11.42 -4.26
N GLU A 204 10.10 -12.12 -4.63
CA GLU A 204 10.15 -12.91 -5.87
C GLU A 204 9.05 -13.99 -5.92
N ASP A 205 8.78 -14.67 -4.81
CA ASP A 205 7.70 -15.65 -4.69
C ASP A 205 6.31 -14.99 -4.81
N SER A 206 6.15 -13.75 -4.36
CA SER A 206 4.89 -13.02 -4.48
C SER A 206 4.55 -12.64 -5.93
N LEU A 207 5.56 -12.38 -6.77
CA LEU A 207 5.40 -11.99 -8.17
C LEU A 207 4.78 -13.09 -9.05
N VAL A 208 4.73 -14.32 -8.56
CA VAL A 208 4.14 -15.47 -9.27
C VAL A 208 2.77 -15.88 -8.73
N VAL A 209 2.22 -15.16 -7.74
CA VAL A 209 0.88 -15.42 -7.20
C VAL A 209 -0.19 -14.88 -8.15
N LYS A 210 -1.03 -15.78 -8.67
CA LYS A 210 -2.09 -15.43 -9.64
C LYS A 210 -3.43 -15.01 -9.03
N ASP A 211 -3.76 -15.46 -7.82
CA ASP A 211 -5.04 -15.06 -7.19
C ASP A 211 -4.89 -13.61 -6.70
N PRO A 212 -5.68 -12.64 -7.23
CA PRO A 212 -5.49 -11.23 -6.91
C PRO A 212 -5.76 -10.90 -5.43
N ILE A 213 -6.71 -11.59 -4.79
CA ILE A 213 -6.99 -11.34 -3.36
C ILE A 213 -5.95 -12.05 -2.48
N ARG A 214 -5.46 -13.23 -2.87
CA ARG A 214 -4.30 -13.85 -2.19
C ARG A 214 -3.09 -12.92 -2.23
N LEU A 215 -2.80 -12.33 -3.38
CA LEU A 215 -1.69 -11.41 -3.56
C LEU A 215 -1.89 -10.10 -2.78
N PHE A 216 -3.11 -9.56 -2.78
CA PHE A 216 -3.49 -8.42 -1.95
C PHE A 216 -3.24 -8.67 -0.46
N VAL A 217 -3.67 -9.83 0.06
CA VAL A 217 -3.42 -10.23 1.45
C VAL A 217 -1.93 -10.36 1.73
N LYS A 218 -1.20 -11.05 0.85
CA LYS A 218 0.24 -11.26 1.01
C LYS A 218 1.01 -9.94 1.10
N GLN A 219 0.85 -9.07 0.11
CA GLN A 219 1.61 -7.83 -0.01
C GLN A 219 1.09 -6.76 0.97
N ASN A 220 -0.18 -6.38 0.82
CA ASN A 220 -0.71 -5.16 1.42
C ASN A 220 -1.18 -5.37 2.86
N VAL A 221 -1.59 -6.59 3.23
CA VAL A 221 -2.06 -6.89 4.59
C VAL A 221 -0.90 -7.36 5.47
N VAL A 222 -0.11 -8.32 4.98
CA VAL A 222 0.89 -9.01 5.80
C VAL A 222 2.29 -8.45 5.62
N PHE A 223 2.86 -8.45 4.42
CA PHE A 223 4.25 -8.03 4.22
C PHE A 223 4.48 -6.58 4.64
N ASP A 224 3.60 -5.66 4.22
CA ASP A 224 3.70 -4.26 4.60
C ASP A 224 3.58 -4.03 6.11
N ALA A 225 2.80 -4.85 6.80
CA ALA A 225 2.63 -4.76 8.25
C ALA A 225 3.87 -5.19 9.04
N PHE A 226 4.83 -5.85 8.40
CA PHE A 226 6.15 -6.09 8.98
C PHE A 226 7.18 -5.09 8.47
N VAL A 227 7.25 -4.94 7.14
CA VAL A 227 8.33 -4.19 6.50
C VAL A 227 8.27 -2.71 6.85
N ILE A 228 7.10 -2.06 6.77
CA ILE A 228 7.01 -0.62 6.99
C ILE A 228 7.16 -0.28 8.47
N PRO A 229 6.39 -0.88 9.41
CA PRO A 229 6.60 -0.61 10.84
C PRO A 229 8.03 -0.86 11.29
N LEU A 230 8.66 -1.96 10.87
CA LEU A 230 10.02 -2.28 11.32
C LEU A 230 11.09 -1.40 10.65
N MET A 231 11.11 -1.36 9.32
CA MET A 231 12.21 -0.74 8.56
C MET A 231 12.09 0.77 8.43
N ILE A 232 10.91 1.32 8.63
CA ILE A 232 10.66 2.76 8.56
C ILE A 232 10.40 3.30 9.97
N ASN A 233 9.35 2.83 10.65
CA ASN A 233 8.92 3.46 11.90
C ASN A 233 9.90 3.17 13.05
N GLU A 234 10.18 1.90 13.33
CA GLU A 234 11.10 1.49 14.40
C GLU A 234 12.55 1.84 14.07
N PHE A 235 12.97 1.70 12.82
CA PHE A 235 14.29 2.19 12.38
C PHE A 235 14.45 3.70 12.63
N SER A 236 13.42 4.50 12.32
CA SER A 236 13.48 5.95 12.57
C SER A 236 13.52 6.27 14.05
N LYS A 237 12.78 5.54 14.90
CA LYS A 237 12.89 5.69 16.37
C LYS A 237 14.27 5.34 16.88
N GLU A 238 14.88 4.27 16.37
CA GLU A 238 16.26 3.88 16.69
C GLU A 238 17.25 5.01 16.30
N MET A 239 17.12 5.59 15.11
CA MET A 239 17.96 6.72 14.68
C MET A 239 17.78 7.94 15.60
N ALA A 240 16.52 8.29 15.93
CA ALA A 240 16.22 9.39 16.84
C ALA A 240 16.81 9.17 18.24
N ALA A 241 16.78 7.93 18.76
CA ALA A 241 17.38 7.56 20.04
C ALA A 241 18.91 7.67 20.04
N ASN A 242 19.55 7.70 18.86
CA ASN A 242 20.97 7.92 18.67
C ASN A 242 21.31 9.39 18.31
N ASP A 243 20.40 10.32 18.62
CA ASP A 243 20.45 11.76 18.34
C ASP A 243 20.33 12.15 16.85
N GLU A 244 19.84 11.26 16.00
CA GLU A 244 19.74 11.49 14.54
C GLU A 244 18.30 11.80 14.11
N MET A 245 18.02 13.08 13.85
CA MET A 245 16.66 13.53 13.49
C MET A 245 16.40 13.61 11.99
N VAL A 246 17.45 13.63 11.16
CA VAL A 246 17.31 13.79 9.70
C VAL A 246 16.58 12.61 9.07
N VAL A 247 16.92 11.37 9.46
CA VAL A 247 16.24 10.17 8.93
C VAL A 247 14.76 10.15 9.30
N PRO A 248 14.35 10.32 10.58
CA PRO A 248 12.94 10.48 10.96
C PRO A 248 12.18 11.52 10.15
N MET A 249 12.78 12.70 9.94
CA MET A 249 12.15 13.78 9.16
C MET A 249 11.92 13.37 7.70
N LEU A 250 12.87 12.64 7.10
CA LEU A 250 12.76 12.16 5.71
C LEU A 250 11.80 10.98 5.59
N SER A 251 11.66 10.13 6.62
CA SER A 251 10.74 8.98 6.61
C SER A 251 9.27 9.33 6.86
N GLU A 252 8.99 10.51 7.41
CA GLU A 252 7.64 10.91 7.84
C GLU A 252 6.56 10.74 6.76
N PHE A 253 6.91 11.02 5.50
CA PHE A 253 6.00 10.83 4.37
C PHE A 253 5.51 9.37 4.26
N VAL A 254 6.41 8.39 4.46
CA VAL A 254 6.10 6.96 4.40
C VAL A 254 5.26 6.54 5.60
N THR A 255 5.60 7.04 6.80
CA THR A 255 4.85 6.78 8.04
C THR A 255 3.40 7.26 7.93
N SER A 256 3.21 8.54 7.61
CA SER A 256 1.90 9.15 7.42
C SER A 256 1.08 8.47 6.31
N TRP A 257 1.74 8.06 5.22
CA TRP A 257 1.10 7.31 4.14
C TRP A 257 0.60 5.93 4.60
N TYR A 258 1.39 5.20 5.38
CA TYR A 258 1.01 3.89 5.90
C TYR A 258 -0.20 4.00 6.84
N GLU A 259 -0.23 4.99 7.74
CA GLU A 259 -1.36 5.26 8.63
C GLU A 259 -2.65 5.63 7.87
N GLU A 260 -2.54 6.35 6.75
CA GLU A 260 -3.67 6.66 5.88
C GLU A 260 -4.17 5.41 5.15
N THR A 261 -3.26 4.67 4.53
CA THR A 261 -3.60 3.57 3.63
C THR A 261 -4.08 2.32 4.37
N ILE A 262 -3.61 2.07 5.58
CA ILE A 262 -4.04 0.87 6.31
C ILE A 262 -5.55 0.85 6.59
N LYS A 263 -6.18 2.02 6.67
CA LYS A 263 -7.63 2.16 6.88
C LYS A 263 -8.46 1.54 5.76
N TRP A 264 -8.06 1.72 4.50
CA TRP A 264 -8.82 1.14 3.39
C TRP A 264 -8.56 -0.38 3.27
N ILE A 265 -7.33 -0.81 3.54
CA ILE A 265 -6.93 -2.22 3.56
C ILE A 265 -7.75 -2.98 4.61
N ASP A 266 -7.78 -2.47 5.84
CA ASP A 266 -8.54 -3.09 6.92
C ASP A 266 -10.05 -3.09 6.63
N SER A 267 -10.57 -2.01 6.02
CA SER A 267 -11.97 -1.91 5.63
C SER A 267 -12.36 -3.02 4.65
N VAL A 268 -11.59 -3.24 3.58
CA VAL A 268 -11.91 -4.29 2.59
C VAL A 268 -11.71 -5.70 3.16
N VAL A 269 -10.69 -5.91 3.99
CA VAL A 269 -10.49 -7.20 4.70
C VAL A 269 -11.69 -7.51 5.59
N LYS A 270 -12.18 -6.52 6.34
CA LYS A 270 -13.36 -6.68 7.19
C LYS A 270 -14.61 -7.03 6.40
N VAL A 271 -14.84 -6.38 5.25
CA VAL A 271 -15.97 -6.71 4.37
C VAL A 271 -15.86 -8.14 3.87
N MET A 272 -14.72 -8.55 3.32
CA MET A 272 -14.51 -9.93 2.84
C MET A 272 -14.66 -10.97 3.94
N THR A 273 -14.23 -10.65 5.16
CA THR A 273 -14.32 -11.53 6.34
C THR A 273 -15.77 -11.72 6.81
N ASN A 274 -16.59 -10.67 6.72
CA ASN A 274 -18.00 -10.71 7.14
C ASN A 274 -18.93 -11.33 6.09
N GLU A 275 -18.45 -11.48 4.85
CA GLU A 275 -19.23 -12.05 3.75
C GLU A 275 -19.61 -13.52 3.99
N SER A 276 -18.68 -14.34 4.49
CA SER A 276 -18.92 -15.76 4.77
C SER A 276 -17.88 -16.37 5.73
N SER A 277 -18.25 -17.47 6.37
CA SER A 277 -17.33 -18.29 7.19
C SER A 277 -16.16 -18.83 6.38
N GLU A 278 -16.42 -19.22 5.13
CA GLU A 278 -15.48 -19.81 4.20
C GLU A 278 -14.42 -18.79 3.76
N ASN A 279 -14.83 -17.55 3.46
CA ASN A 279 -13.89 -16.47 3.21
C ASN A 279 -13.03 -16.20 4.45
N LYS A 280 -13.65 -16.12 5.63
CA LYS A 280 -12.92 -15.89 6.88
C LYS A 280 -11.87 -16.97 7.14
N GLU A 281 -12.21 -18.24 6.97
CA GLU A 281 -11.28 -19.37 7.13
C GLU A 281 -10.12 -19.27 6.13
N LEU A 282 -10.43 -19.02 4.86
CA LEU A 282 -9.43 -18.91 3.80
C LEU A 282 -8.47 -17.72 4.02
N LEU A 283 -9.01 -16.54 4.35
CA LEU A 283 -8.21 -15.35 4.69
C LEU A 283 -7.33 -15.62 5.91
N THR A 284 -7.87 -16.27 6.94
CA THR A 284 -7.11 -16.63 8.14
C THR A 284 -5.95 -17.56 7.81
N GLN A 285 -6.18 -18.59 6.99
CA GLN A 285 -5.13 -19.50 6.53
C GLN A 285 -4.03 -18.73 5.79
N TRP A 286 -4.40 -17.94 4.78
CA TRP A 286 -3.50 -17.15 3.96
C TRP A 286 -2.64 -16.18 4.77
N ILE A 287 -3.24 -15.53 5.76
CA ILE A 287 -2.54 -14.62 6.66
C ILE A 287 -1.53 -15.37 7.53
N LYS A 288 -1.91 -16.52 8.11
CA LYS A 288 -1.00 -17.32 8.94
C LYS A 288 0.23 -17.78 8.15
N GLU A 289 0.02 -18.33 6.96
CA GLU A 289 1.09 -18.74 6.04
C GLU A 289 2.06 -17.59 5.76
N ASP A 290 1.54 -16.38 5.52
CA ASP A 290 2.39 -15.25 5.15
C ASP A 290 3.09 -14.61 6.34
N ILE A 291 2.49 -14.67 7.53
CA ILE A 291 3.14 -14.25 8.78
C ILE A 291 4.37 -15.12 9.03
N GLU A 292 4.25 -16.45 8.88
CA GLU A 292 5.40 -17.36 9.05
C GLU A 292 6.55 -17.03 8.09
N ILE A 293 6.23 -16.73 6.82
CA ILE A 293 7.22 -16.35 5.80
C ILE A 293 7.91 -15.03 6.16
N ILE A 294 7.13 -13.98 6.40
CA ILE A 294 7.69 -12.64 6.57
C ILE A 294 8.40 -12.48 7.92
N GLU A 295 7.92 -13.14 8.98
CA GLU A 295 8.56 -13.10 10.30
C GLU A 295 9.99 -13.66 10.21
N VAL A 296 10.20 -14.77 9.51
CA VAL A 296 11.54 -15.33 9.27
C VAL A 296 12.37 -14.42 8.37
N ALA A 297 11.77 -13.88 7.30
CA ALA A 297 12.47 -12.99 6.37
C ALA A 297 12.97 -11.70 7.03
N MET A 298 12.27 -11.19 8.04
CA MET A 298 12.59 -9.92 8.71
C MET A 298 13.52 -10.08 9.92
N GLN A 299 13.76 -11.30 10.42
CA GLN A 299 14.72 -11.59 11.51
C GLN A 299 16.11 -10.94 11.33
N PRO A 300 16.82 -11.11 10.20
CA PRO A 300 18.13 -10.49 10.03
C PRO A 300 18.02 -8.97 9.80
N LEU A 301 16.87 -8.46 9.39
CA LEU A 301 16.64 -7.04 9.11
C LEU A 301 16.26 -6.23 10.35
N SER A 302 15.80 -6.86 11.44
CA SER A 302 15.61 -6.19 12.74
C SER A 302 16.91 -5.99 13.53
N ALA A 303 18.04 -6.50 13.03
CA ALA A 303 19.35 -6.43 13.69
C ALA A 303 19.94 -5.02 13.79
N PHE A 304 19.26 -4.00 13.23
CA PHE A 304 19.63 -2.60 13.47
C PHE A 304 19.44 -2.19 14.94
N SER A 305 18.62 -2.89 15.72
CA SER A 305 18.41 -2.60 17.14
C SER A 305 18.86 -3.76 18.02
N ASN A 306 19.30 -3.45 19.25
CA ASN A 306 19.65 -4.45 20.25
C ASN A 306 18.41 -5.22 20.77
N ASN A 307 17.20 -4.70 20.55
CA ASN A 307 15.92 -5.30 20.96
C ASN A 307 15.21 -5.99 19.78
N SER A 308 15.96 -6.49 18.80
CA SER A 308 15.45 -7.03 17.53
C SER A 308 14.29 -8.02 17.66
N SER A 309 14.39 -8.97 18.60
CA SER A 309 13.34 -9.97 18.87
C SER A 309 12.05 -9.34 19.43
N GLU A 310 12.18 -8.33 20.28
CA GLU A 310 11.02 -7.63 20.85
C GLU A 310 10.32 -6.77 19.79
N LEU A 311 11.08 -6.10 18.92
CA LEU A 311 10.53 -5.32 17.80
C LEU A 311 9.75 -6.18 16.81
N LEU A 312 10.24 -7.38 16.50
CA LEU A 312 9.50 -8.31 15.63
C LEU A 312 8.23 -8.82 16.30
N ALA A 313 8.30 -9.19 17.58
CA ALA A 313 7.15 -9.65 18.33
C ALA A 313 6.08 -8.55 18.46
N SER A 314 6.47 -7.30 18.71
CA SER A 314 5.55 -6.17 18.81
C SER A 314 4.90 -5.83 17.46
N THR A 315 5.68 -5.86 16.38
CA THR A 315 5.18 -5.66 15.01
C THR A 315 4.14 -6.72 14.63
N LYS A 316 4.41 -8.00 14.93
CA LYS A 316 3.46 -9.09 14.75
C LYS A 316 2.20 -8.90 15.58
N LEU A 317 2.36 -8.49 16.85
CA LEU A 317 1.23 -8.24 17.74
C LEU A 317 0.34 -7.09 17.23
N GLU A 318 0.94 -6.03 16.67
CA GLU A 318 0.20 -4.93 16.05
C GLU A 318 -0.66 -5.42 14.88
N LEU A 319 -0.08 -6.23 13.98
CA LEU A 319 -0.83 -6.86 12.89
C LEU A 319 -1.99 -7.72 13.42
N ILE A 320 -1.74 -8.57 14.41
CA ILE A 320 -2.78 -9.43 15.02
C ILE A 320 -3.91 -8.57 15.60
N ASN A 321 -3.58 -7.53 16.37
CA ASN A 321 -4.56 -6.63 16.97
C ASN A 321 -5.39 -5.89 15.91
N ARG A 322 -4.76 -5.51 14.79
CA ARG A 322 -5.43 -4.89 13.65
C ARG A 322 -6.42 -5.86 13.01
N LEU A 323 -5.98 -7.07 12.71
CA LEU A 323 -6.79 -8.10 12.05
C LEU A 323 -7.93 -8.64 12.93
N ASN A 324 -7.75 -8.68 14.24
CA ASN A 324 -8.82 -8.99 15.20
C ASN A 324 -10.00 -8.02 15.07
N LYS A 325 -9.74 -6.73 14.80
CA LYS A 325 -10.81 -5.72 14.56
C LYS A 325 -11.53 -5.93 13.23
N SER A 326 -10.90 -6.61 12.28
CA SER A 326 -11.47 -7.00 10.99
C SER A 326 -12.15 -8.38 11.04
N GLY A 327 -12.20 -9.03 12.21
CA GLY A 327 -12.89 -10.30 12.41
C GLY A 327 -12.06 -11.56 12.14
N ILE A 328 -10.78 -11.41 11.80
CA ILE A 328 -9.82 -12.52 11.66
C ILE A 328 -9.30 -12.89 13.06
N THR A 329 -9.16 -14.18 13.36
CA THR A 329 -8.68 -14.66 14.66
C THR A 329 -7.45 -15.53 14.45
N LEU A 330 -6.28 -15.04 14.90
CA LEU A 330 -4.98 -15.66 14.63
C LEU A 330 -4.43 -16.47 15.79
#